data_AF-A0A7Y3Q0Z7-F1
#
_entry.id   AF-A0A7Y3Q0Z7-F1
#
_cell.length_a   1.000
_cell.length_b   1.000
_cell.length_c   1.000
_cell.angle_alpha   90.00
_cell.angle_beta   90.00
_cell.angle_gamma   90.00
#
_symmetry.space_group_name_H-M   'P 1'
#
loop_
_entity.id
_entity.type
_entity.pdbx_description
1 polymer ?
#
loop_
_entity_poly.entity_id
_entity_poly.type
_entity_poly.pdbx_seq_one_letter_code
_entity_poly.pdbx_strand_id
1 'polypeptide(L)' 'MAATIDTQYGKVTTSEPYYSHQLKCLVRNLTLVKAENIQHGWGVSRECPANISLSPEFLTMFARDADAVLSYKELT' A
#
# COMPACT_ATOMS: atom_id res chain seq x y z
N MET A 1 6.26 13.52 -2.50
CA MET A 1 7.13 12.56 -3.21
C MET A 1 6.57 11.17 -3.06
N ALA A 2 6.04 10.66 -4.17
CA ALA A 2 5.78 9.25 -4.36
C ALA A 2 7.06 8.44 -4.13
N ALA A 3 6.98 7.42 -3.28
CA ALA A 3 8.05 6.49 -2.96
C ALA A 3 7.67 5.11 -3.46
N THR A 4 8.68 4.36 -3.91
CA THR A 4 8.53 2.98 -4.33
C THR A 4 9.57 2.15 -3.62
N ILE A 5 9.14 1.07 -2.97
CA ILE A 5 10.05 0.12 -2.35
C ILE A 5 9.68 -1.30 -2.77
N ASP A 6 10.69 -2.12 -2.99
CA ASP A 6 10.53 -3.56 -3.17
C ASP A 6 10.67 -4.24 -1.82
N THR A 7 9.68 -5.06 -1.47
CA THR A 7 9.65 -5.84 -0.24
C THR A 7 9.57 -7.32 -0.58
N GLN A 8 9.82 -8.20 0.39
CA GLN A 8 9.65 -9.64 0.19
C GLN A 8 8.20 -10.07 -0.12
N TYR A 9 7.22 -9.19 0.12
CA TYR A 9 5.79 -9.43 -0.15
C TYR A 9 5.31 -8.85 -1.49
N GLY A 10 6.20 -8.16 -2.21
CA GLY A 10 5.88 -7.44 -3.44
C GLY A 10 6.26 -5.97 -3.39
N LYS A 11 5.80 -5.23 -4.40
CA LYS A 11 6.15 -3.83 -4.63
C LYS A 11 5.16 -2.91 -3.94
N VAL A 12 5.66 -2.03 -3.07
CA VAL A 12 4.86 -0.98 -2.43
C VAL A 12 5.10 0.35 -3.14
N THR A 13 4.01 1.02 -3.48
CA THR A 13 4.03 2.38 -4.07
C THR A 13 3.23 3.33 -3.21
N THR A 14 3.67 4.59 -3.16
CA THR A 14 2.95 5.65 -2.45
C THR A 14 2.57 6.76 -3.41
N SER A 15 1.36 7.31 -3.26
CA SER A 15 0.92 8.46 -4.05
C SER A 15 1.49 9.78 -3.52
N GLU A 16 1.40 10.83 -4.33
CA GLU A 16 1.44 12.18 -3.79
C GLU A 16 0.27 12.42 -2.81
N PRO A 17 0.40 13.36 -1.86
CA PRO A 17 -0.68 13.70 -0.96
C PRO A 17 -1.93 14.20 -1.71
N TYR A 18 -3.11 13.75 -1.29
CA TYR A 18 -4.39 14.26 -1.74
C TYR A 18 -5.37 14.39 -0.58
N TYR A 19 -6.44 15.16 -0.75
CA TYR A 19 -7.46 15.33 0.28
C TYR A 19 -8.45 14.16 0.23
N SER A 20 -8.54 13.38 1.31
CA SER A 20 -9.57 12.36 1.47
C SER A 20 -10.82 13.00 2.05
N HIS A 21 -11.93 12.98 1.29
CA HIS A 21 -13.22 13.45 1.78
C HIS A 21 -13.80 12.54 2.87
N GLN A 22 -13.44 11.25 2.86
CA GLN A 22 -13.90 10.28 3.85
C GLN A 22 -13.22 10.50 5.20
N LEU A 23 -11.89 10.69 5.20
CA LEU A 23 -11.10 10.92 6.41
C LEU A 23 -10.99 12.40 6.78
N LYS A 24 -11.48 13.31 5.92
CA LYS A 24 -11.50 14.77 6.07
C LYS A 24 -10.10 15.37 6.32
N CYS A 25 -9.07 14.76 5.74
CA CYS A 25 -7.68 15.19 5.91
C CYS A 25 -6.83 14.89 4.67
N LEU A 26 -5.62 15.46 4.62
CA LEU A 26 -4.63 15.08 3.62
C LEU A 26 -4.09 13.68 3.92
N VAL A 27 -4.11 12.82 2.91
CA VAL A 27 -3.66 11.42 2.96
C VAL A 27 -2.71 11.13 1.81
N ARG A 28 -2.01 10.00 1.91
CA ARG A 28 -1.30 9.32 0.82
C ARG A 28 -1.91 7.93 0.66
N ASN A 29 -2.01 7.45 -0.56
CA ASN A 29 -2.40 6.07 -0.80
C ASN A 29 -1.15 5.18 -0.77
N LEU A 30 -1.19 4.09 -0.01
CA LEU A 30 -0.18 3.04 0.00
C LEU A 30 -0.73 1.84 -0.75
N THR A 31 -0.02 1.37 -1.78
CA THR A 31 -0.49 0.27 -2.61
C THR A 31 0.54 -0.84 -2.68
N LEU A 32 0.18 -2.05 -2.28
CA LEU A 32 0.97 -3.27 -2.47
C LEU A 32 0.49 -3.99 -3.74
N VAL A 33 1.42 -4.31 -4.63
CA VAL A 33 1.20 -5.17 -5.79
C VAL A 33 2.18 -6.34 -5.72
N LYS A 34 1.67 -7.58 -5.65
CA LYS A 34 2.48 -8.81 -5.69
C LYS A 34 2.98 -9.08 -7.11
N ALA A 35 4.09 -9.79 -7.26
CA ALA A 35 4.69 -10.06 -8.57
C ALA A 35 3.75 -10.82 -9.50
N GLU A 36 3.07 -11.84 -8.97
CA GLU A 36 2.02 -12.62 -9.62
C GLU A 36 0.82 -11.76 -10.07
N ASN A 37 0.60 -10.61 -9.43
CA ASN A 37 -0.57 -9.77 -9.67
C ASN A 37 -0.30 -8.63 -10.65
N ILE A 38 0.97 -8.36 -10.95
CA ILE A 38 1.37 -7.27 -11.85
C ILE A 38 0.69 -7.40 -13.21
N GLN A 39 0.63 -8.62 -13.75
CA GLN A 39 0.02 -8.88 -15.07
C GLN A 39 -1.49 -8.66 -15.11
N HIS A 40 -2.14 -8.76 -13.95
CA HIS A 40 -3.58 -8.62 -13.80
C HIS A 40 -3.99 -7.25 -13.24
N GLY A 41 -3.01 -6.40 -12.87
CA GLY A 41 -3.24 -5.03 -12.43
C GLY A 41 -3.95 -4.89 -11.09
N TRP A 42 -3.95 -5.93 -10.23
CA TRP A 42 -4.62 -5.89 -8.92
C TRP A 42 -3.63 -5.79 -7.76
N GLY A 43 -4.05 -5.15 -6.69
CA GLY A 43 -3.27 -4.94 -5.48
C GLY A 43 -4.15 -4.49 -4.31
N VAL A 44 -3.54 -4.30 -3.14
CA VAL A 44 -4.23 -3.77 -1.96
C VAL A 44 -3.80 -2.33 -1.77
N SER A 45 -4.78 -1.44 -1.66
CA SER A 45 -4.56 -0.03 -1.38
C SER A 45 -5.12 0.38 -0.02
N ARG A 46 -4.42 1.28 0.70
CA ARG A 46 -4.89 1.86 1.96
C ARG A 46 -4.49 3.32 2.07
N GLU A 47 -5.43 4.16 2.51
CA GLU A 47 -5.15 5.56 2.85
C GLU A 47 -4.38 5.68 4.17
N CYS A 48 -3.35 6.52 4.18
CA CYS A 48 -2.55 6.87 5.35
C CYS A 48 -2.45 8.40 5.48
N PRO A 49 -2.71 9.00 6.65
CA PRO A 49 -2.56 10.44 6.85
C PRO A 49 -1.20 10.99 6.39
N ALA A 50 -1.21 12.08 5.63
CA ALA A 50 -0.01 12.62 4.98
C ALA A 50 1.02 13.24 5.94
N ASN A 51 0.62 13.46 7.20
CA ASN A 51 1.49 13.92 8.28
C ASN A 51 2.29 12.79 8.94
N ILE A 52 2.02 11.53 8.61
CA ILE A 52 2.79 10.38 9.10
C ILE A 52 4.06 10.21 8.24
N SER A 53 5.20 10.01 8.91
CA SER A 53 6.44 9.68 8.22
C SER A 53 6.42 8.25 7.70
N LEU A 54 6.64 8.08 6.41
CA LEU A 54 6.65 6.77 5.75
C LEU A 54 8.08 6.22 5.74
N SER A 55 8.50 5.61 6.84
CA SER A 55 9.78 4.91 6.90
C SER A 55 9.72 3.59 6.12
N PRO A 56 10.87 3.04 5.68
CA PRO A 56 10.93 1.72 5.05
C PRO A 56 10.31 0.61 5.92
N GLU A 57 10.50 0.68 7.23
CA GLU A 57 9.94 -0.28 8.20
C GLU A 57 8.41 -0.20 8.23
N PHE A 58 7.85 1.02 8.24
CA PHE A 58 6.41 1.24 8.18
C PHE A 58 5.80 0.66 6.90
N LEU A 59 6.44 0.92 5.75
CA LEU A 59 5.99 0.40 4.47
C LEU A 59 6.12 -1.13 4.38
N THR A 60 7.14 -1.71 5.02
CA THR A 60 7.31 -3.17 5.14
C THR A 60 6.22 -3.79 6.01
N MET A 61 5.85 -3.14 7.12
CA MET A 61 4.72 -3.58 7.95
C MET A 61 3.41 -3.55 7.17
N PHE A 62 3.14 -2.47 6.43
CA PHE A 62 2.00 -2.39 5.53
C PHE A 62 2.00 -3.54 4.51
N ALA A 63 3.14 -3.82 3.88
CA ALA A 63 3.26 -4.89 2.89
C ALA A 63 2.90 -6.26 3.47
N ARG A 64 3.41 -6.58 4.66
CA ARG A 64 3.07 -7.83 5.35
C ARG A 64 1.59 -7.95 5.66
N ASP A 65 0.99 -6.88 6.19
CA ASP A 65 -0.42 -6.90 6.60
C ASP A 65 -1.35 -6.96 5.38
N ALA A 66 -0.98 -6.30 4.28
CA ALA A 66 -1.70 -6.36 3.01
C ALA A 66 -1.58 -7.74 2.33
N ASP A 67 -0.41 -8.38 2.39
CA ASP A 67 -0.21 -9.75 1.88
C ASP A 67 -1.14 -10.75 2.56
N ALA A 68 -1.28 -10.67 3.89
CA ALA A 68 -2.18 -11.53 4.65
C ALA A 68 -3.65 -11.43 4.19
N VAL A 69 -4.09 -10.23 3.78
CA VAL A 69 -5.45 -10.01 3.24
C VAL A 69 -5.62 -10.66 1.87
N LEU A 70 -4.58 -10.63 1.03
CA LEU A 70 -4.63 -11.24 -0.30
C LEU A 70 -4.63 -12.77 -0.23
N SER A 71 -3.78 -13.33 0.63
CA SER A 71 -3.70 -14.78 0.84
C SER A 71 -5.01 -15.38 1.36
N TYR A 72 -5.81 -14.59 2.11
CA TYR A 72 -7.13 -15.04 2.56
C TYR A 72 -8.18 -15.08 1.43
N LYS A 73 -8.06 -14.21 0.43
CA LYS A 73 -9.02 -14.16 -0.69
C LYS A 73 -8.86 -15.29 -1.67
N GLU A 74 -7.67 -15.89 -1.79
CA GLU A 74 -7.44 -17.04 -2.67
C GLU A 74 -8.02 -18.36 -2.12
N LEU A 75 -8.45 -18.39 -0.85
CA LEU A 75 -8.99 -19.56 -0.16
C LEU A 75 -10.53 -19.64 -0.16
N THR A 76 -11.21 -18.64 -0.73
CA THR A 76 -12.68 -18.53 -0.84
C THR A 76 -13.11 -18.44 -2.29
#